data_AF-C7D8L0-F1
#
_entry.id   AF-C7D8L0-F1
#
_cell.length_a   1.000
_cell.length_b   1.000
_cell.length_c   1.000
_cell.angle_alpha   90.00
_cell.angle_beta   90.00
_cell.angle_gamma   90.00
#
_symmetry.space_group_name_H-M   'P 1'
#
loop_
_entity.id
_entity.type
_entity.pdbx_description
1 polymer ?
#
loop_
_entity_poly.entity_id
_entity_poly.type
_entity_poly.pdbx_seq_one_letter_code
_entity_poly.pdbx_strand_id
1 'polypeptide(L)'
;MMSALSKHESNYRPTAVGGGDLWYGLLQVYPDTARRYGCHARTGAMLKDTTDNLSCAVRIMAVTVPRDNAITIRDTCWRGVAADWGPMVSSGKRNEMSNWMRQQTNCRATNSVRPRNRPETLDVRLYTAEPNSSG
;
A
#
# COMPACT_ATOMS: atom_id res chain seq x y z
N MET A 1 -0.26 6.38 1.82
CA MET A 1 -0.53 6.38 0.36
C MET A 1 -1.57 5.33 -0.04
N MET A 2 -1.39 4.04 0.28
CA MET A 2 -2.34 2.97 -0.10
C MET A 2 -3.79 3.21 0.32
N SER A 3 -4.05 3.80 1.49
CA SER A 3 -5.43 4.16 1.89
C SER A 3 -6.07 5.13 0.89
N ALA A 4 -5.37 6.20 0.50
CA ALA A 4 -5.86 7.14 -0.50
C ALA A 4 -6.02 6.49 -1.88
N LEU A 5 -5.16 5.52 -2.24
CA LEU A 5 -5.30 4.77 -3.47
C LEU A 5 -6.57 3.90 -3.44
N SER A 6 -6.84 3.21 -2.32
CA SER A 6 -8.02 2.38 -2.13
C SER A 6 -9.33 3.16 -2.25
N LYS A 7 -9.35 4.45 -1.85
CA LYS A 7 -10.48 5.35 -2.13
C LYS A 7 -10.84 5.36 -3.61
N HIS A 8 -9.83 5.51 -4.48
CA HIS A 8 -10.01 5.70 -5.91
C HIS A 8 -10.13 4.39 -6.70
N GLU A 9 -9.66 3.28 -6.13
CA GLU A 9 -9.76 1.94 -6.71
C GLU A 9 -11.08 1.23 -6.34
N SER A 10 -11.46 1.25 -5.06
CA SER A 10 -12.58 0.45 -4.55
C SER A 10 -13.57 1.21 -3.67
N ASN A 11 -13.33 2.50 -3.42
CA ASN A 11 -14.02 3.27 -2.37
C ASN A 11 -13.97 2.56 -1.01
N TYR A 12 -12.79 2.01 -0.67
CA TYR A 12 -12.53 1.26 0.57
C TYR A 12 -13.32 -0.04 0.74
N ARG A 13 -13.91 -0.58 -0.34
CA ARG A 13 -14.68 -1.83 -0.29
C ARG A 13 -13.75 -3.03 -0.52
N PRO A 14 -13.49 -3.88 0.49
CA PRO A 14 -12.55 -4.99 0.35
C PRO A 14 -13.06 -6.11 -0.55
N THR A 15 -14.38 -6.21 -0.75
CA THR A 15 -14.99 -7.22 -1.63
C THR A 15 -15.26 -6.70 -3.05
N ALA A 16 -14.79 -5.49 -3.39
CA ALA A 16 -15.00 -4.88 -4.70
C ALA A 16 -14.46 -5.75 -5.83
N VAL A 17 -15.21 -5.80 -6.92
CA VAL A 17 -14.82 -6.44 -8.16
C VAL A 17 -15.05 -5.45 -9.30
N GLY A 18 -14.02 -5.17 -10.08
CA GLY A 18 -14.04 -4.16 -11.14
C GLY A 18 -13.48 -4.67 -12.47
N GLY A 19 -13.65 -3.86 -13.51
CA GLY A 19 -13.17 -4.15 -14.86
C GLY A 19 -13.77 -5.42 -15.48
N GLY A 20 -15.06 -5.69 -15.24
CA GLY A 20 -15.75 -6.86 -15.78
C GLY A 20 -15.28 -8.18 -15.14
N ASP A 21 -15.25 -8.24 -13.81
CA ASP A 21 -14.83 -9.41 -13.02
C ASP A 21 -13.34 -9.79 -13.09
N LEU A 22 -12.47 -8.82 -13.39
CA LEU A 22 -11.03 -9.03 -13.52
C LEU A 22 -10.23 -8.56 -12.32
N TRP A 23 -10.62 -7.46 -11.67
CA TRP A 23 -9.81 -6.82 -10.64
C TRP A 23 -10.49 -6.87 -9.27
N TYR A 24 -9.73 -7.18 -8.22
CA TYR A 24 -10.31 -7.57 -6.94
C TYR A 24 -9.77 -6.75 -5.76
N GLY A 25 -10.66 -6.48 -4.83
CA GLY A 25 -10.39 -5.95 -3.51
C GLY A 25 -9.98 -4.49 -3.45
N LEU A 26 -9.37 -4.12 -2.32
CA LEU A 26 -9.11 -2.72 -1.94
C LEU A 26 -8.31 -1.94 -2.97
N LEU A 27 -7.33 -2.58 -3.57
CA LEU A 27 -6.41 -1.97 -4.54
C LEU A 27 -6.57 -2.57 -5.94
N GLN A 28 -7.73 -3.20 -6.21
CA GLN A 28 -8.11 -3.73 -7.52
C GLN A 28 -6.92 -4.46 -8.16
N VAL A 29 -6.56 -5.62 -7.59
CA VAL A 29 -5.43 -6.44 -8.07
C VAL A 29 -5.93 -7.51 -9.03
N TYR A 30 -5.24 -7.67 -10.15
CA TYR A 30 -5.52 -8.73 -11.12
C TYR A 30 -4.87 -10.05 -10.68
N PRO A 31 -5.59 -11.20 -10.67
CA PRO A 31 -5.01 -12.47 -10.21
C PRO A 31 -3.75 -12.90 -10.96
N ASP A 32 -3.63 -12.60 -12.26
CA ASP A 32 -2.41 -12.94 -13.01
C ASP A 32 -1.20 -12.12 -12.57
N THR A 33 -1.40 -10.81 -12.34
CA THR A 33 -0.39 -9.94 -11.76
C THR A 33 0.04 -10.48 -10.40
N ALA A 34 -0.91 -10.83 -9.52
CA ALA A 34 -0.61 -11.39 -8.21
C ALA A 34 0.26 -12.66 -8.30
N ARG A 35 -0.02 -13.56 -9.25
CA ARG A 35 0.81 -14.74 -9.51
C ARG A 35 2.20 -14.38 -10.01
N ARG A 36 2.33 -13.47 -10.98
CA ARG A 36 3.62 -13.03 -11.54
C ARG A 36 4.54 -12.42 -10.50
N TYR A 37 3.97 -11.63 -9.58
CA TYR A 37 4.73 -11.05 -8.48
C TYR A 37 4.91 -12.03 -7.31
N GLY A 38 4.31 -13.22 -7.33
CA GLY A 38 4.47 -14.24 -6.30
C GLY A 38 3.74 -13.91 -4.99
N CYS A 39 2.57 -13.28 -5.07
CA CYS A 39 1.72 -13.02 -3.92
C CYS A 39 1.17 -14.32 -3.30
N HIS A 40 0.79 -14.22 -2.01
CA HIS A 40 0.05 -15.28 -1.30
C HIS A 40 -1.33 -15.48 -1.93
N ALA A 41 -2.13 -14.41 -2.04
CA ALA A 41 -3.39 -14.43 -2.76
C ALA A 41 -3.17 -14.52 -4.28
N ARG A 42 -3.68 -15.60 -4.89
CA ARG A 42 -3.49 -15.91 -6.32
C ARG A 42 -4.79 -16.02 -7.11
N THR A 43 -5.93 -15.87 -6.44
CA THR A 43 -7.28 -15.95 -7.00
C THR A 43 -8.08 -14.71 -6.63
N GLY A 44 -9.12 -14.40 -7.41
CA GLY A 44 -9.99 -13.26 -7.11
C GLY A 44 -10.69 -13.38 -5.75
N ALA A 45 -11.06 -14.59 -5.33
CA ALA A 45 -11.66 -14.84 -4.02
C ALA A 45 -10.70 -14.51 -2.87
N MET A 46 -9.44 -14.93 -2.94
CA MET A 46 -8.43 -14.59 -1.93
C MET A 46 -8.14 -13.10 -1.90
N LEU A 47 -8.13 -12.43 -3.07
CA LEU A 47 -7.88 -10.99 -3.17
C LEU A 47 -9.00 -10.12 -2.61
N LYS A 48 -10.14 -10.69 -2.19
CA LYS A 48 -11.18 -10.00 -1.43
C LYS A 48 -10.86 -9.90 0.07
N ASP A 49 -9.89 -10.68 0.56
CA ASP A 49 -9.36 -10.47 1.90
C ASP A 49 -8.49 -9.20 1.92
N THR A 50 -8.74 -8.34 2.91
CA THR A 50 -8.07 -7.05 3.06
C THR A 50 -6.57 -7.19 3.23
N THR A 51 -6.13 -8.11 4.07
CA THR A 51 -4.71 -8.28 4.42
C THR A 51 -3.93 -8.83 3.23
N ASP A 52 -4.49 -9.85 2.58
CA ASP A 52 -3.92 -10.45 1.39
C ASP A 52 -3.82 -9.46 0.22
N ASN A 53 -4.86 -8.65 0.00
CA ASN A 53 -4.88 -7.64 -1.05
C ASN A 53 -3.80 -6.58 -0.83
N LEU A 54 -3.74 -6.00 0.38
CA LEU A 54 -2.76 -4.99 0.74
C LEU A 54 -1.33 -5.55 0.72
N SER A 55 -1.13 -6.78 1.23
CA SER A 55 0.17 -7.45 1.21
C SER A 55 0.66 -7.68 -0.23
N CYS A 56 -0.22 -8.11 -1.13
CA CYS A 56 0.11 -8.26 -2.54
C CYS A 56 0.46 -6.93 -3.21
N ALA A 57 -0.31 -5.87 -2.94
CA ALA A 57 -0.03 -4.55 -3.48
C ALA A 57 1.32 -3.99 -3.00
N VAL A 58 1.64 -4.14 -1.70
CA VAL A 58 2.96 -3.78 -1.16
C VAL A 58 4.07 -4.54 -1.90
N ARG A 59 3.88 -5.84 -2.15
CA ARG A 59 4.85 -6.66 -2.86
C ARG A 59 5.07 -6.21 -4.30
N ILE A 60 4.01 -5.83 -5.03
CA ILE A 60 4.11 -5.25 -6.37
C ILE A 60 4.89 -3.94 -6.31
N MET A 61 4.51 -3.01 -5.42
CA MET A 61 5.18 -1.72 -5.26
C MET A 61 6.66 -1.87 -4.85
N ALA A 62 6.98 -2.86 -4.01
CA ALA A 62 8.35 -3.17 -3.59
C ALA A 62 9.24 -3.64 -4.74
N VAL A 63 8.65 -4.11 -5.84
CA VAL A 63 9.39 -4.43 -7.07
C VAL A 63 9.41 -3.25 -8.02
N THR A 64 8.25 -2.62 -8.30
CA THR A 64 8.14 -1.62 -9.38
C THR A 64 8.74 -0.27 -9.02
N VAL A 65 8.58 0.19 -7.78
CA VAL A 65 9.13 1.48 -7.33
C VAL A 65 10.66 1.52 -7.43
N PRO A 66 11.42 0.55 -6.87
CA PRO A 66 12.88 0.58 -7.00
C PRO A 66 13.35 0.26 -8.43
N ARG A 67 12.69 -0.67 -9.15
CA ARG A 67 13.02 -0.97 -10.55
C ARG A 67 12.97 0.29 -11.42
N ASP A 68 11.94 1.12 -11.20
CA ASP A 68 11.69 2.29 -12.03
C ASP A 68 12.22 3.59 -11.44
N ASN A 69 12.73 3.54 -10.20
CA ASN A 69 13.09 4.71 -9.39
C ASN A 69 12.00 5.80 -9.39
N ALA A 70 10.74 5.38 -9.25
CA ALA A 70 9.58 6.25 -9.46
C ALA A 70 8.39 5.87 -8.60
N ILE A 71 7.63 6.87 -8.15
CA ILE A 71 6.25 6.68 -7.68
C ILE A 71 5.27 6.92 -8.84
N THR A 72 5.43 8.05 -9.53
CA THR A 72 4.66 8.43 -10.71
C THR A 72 5.53 9.28 -11.60
N ILE A 73 6.08 8.67 -12.64
CA ILE A 73 6.83 9.37 -13.69
C ILE A 73 6.29 8.89 -15.03
N ARG A 74 6.17 9.81 -15.99
CA ARG A 74 5.86 9.48 -17.39
C ARG A 74 7.02 9.89 -18.27
N ASP A 75 7.57 8.94 -19.00
CA ASP A 75 8.45 9.16 -20.14
C ASP A 75 7.79 8.61 -21.40
N THR A 76 8.31 7.53 -21.99
CA THR A 76 7.64 6.72 -23.01
C THR A 76 6.47 5.93 -22.42
N CYS A 77 6.52 5.58 -21.13
CA CYS A 77 5.44 4.89 -20.42
C CYS A 77 5.27 5.40 -18.99
N TRP A 78 4.22 4.95 -18.31
CA TRP A 78 4.06 5.20 -16.87
C TRP A 78 4.95 4.26 -16.08
N ARG A 79 5.62 4.81 -15.07
CA ARG A 79 6.63 4.14 -14.25
C ARG A 79 6.28 4.14 -12.76
N GLY A 80 6.77 3.14 -12.05
CA GLY A 80 6.54 2.95 -10.61
C GLY A 80 5.12 2.49 -10.33
N VAL A 81 4.50 3.07 -9.30
CA VAL A 81 3.11 2.77 -8.92
C VAL A 81 2.13 3.12 -10.04
N ALA A 82 2.44 4.12 -10.88
CA ALA A 82 1.60 4.49 -12.02
C ALA A 82 1.57 3.47 -13.16
N ALA A 83 2.50 2.50 -13.18
CA ALA A 83 2.47 1.41 -14.14
C ALA A 83 1.33 0.41 -13.88
N ASP A 84 0.98 0.20 -12.60
CA ASP A 84 0.00 -0.80 -12.19
C ASP A 84 -1.37 -0.19 -11.81
N TRP A 85 -1.41 1.06 -11.31
CA TRP A 85 -2.63 1.66 -10.77
C TRP A 85 -3.09 2.92 -11.52
N GLY A 86 -4.27 2.84 -12.14
CA GLY A 86 -4.86 3.91 -12.95
C GLY A 86 -5.06 5.27 -12.24
N PRO A 87 -5.46 5.35 -10.96
CA PRO A 87 -5.56 6.61 -10.22
C PRO A 87 -4.24 7.39 -10.19
N MET A 88 -3.10 6.70 -10.25
CA MET A 88 -1.78 7.33 -10.28
C MET A 88 -1.42 7.94 -11.63
N VAL A 89 -2.23 7.70 -12.69
CA VAL A 89 -2.12 8.34 -14.01
C VAL A 89 -2.89 9.66 -14.07
N SER A 90 -3.97 9.80 -13.30
CA SER A 90 -4.80 11.01 -13.25
C SER A 90 -4.19 12.09 -12.34
N SER A 91 -3.93 13.28 -12.88
CA SER A 91 -3.43 14.42 -12.08
C SER A 91 -4.40 14.83 -10.97
N GLY A 92 -5.71 14.86 -11.25
CA GLY A 92 -6.73 15.19 -10.25
C GLY A 92 -6.74 14.22 -9.07
N LYS A 93 -6.79 12.91 -9.34
CA LYS A 93 -6.74 11.88 -8.29
C LYS A 93 -5.41 11.93 -7.53
N ARG A 94 -4.27 12.10 -8.21
CA ARG A 94 -2.97 12.28 -7.54
C ARG A 94 -2.95 13.49 -6.59
N ASN A 95 -3.58 14.60 -6.98
CA ASN A 95 -3.65 15.79 -6.14
C ASN A 95 -4.50 15.52 -4.89
N GLU A 96 -5.67 14.87 -5.03
CA GLU A 96 -6.47 14.44 -3.88
C GLU A 96 -5.69 13.52 -2.95
N MET A 97 -5.04 12.51 -3.50
CA MET A 97 -4.24 11.55 -2.73
C MET A 97 -3.09 12.23 -1.99
N SER A 98 -2.39 13.16 -2.65
CA SER A 98 -1.29 13.93 -2.06
C SER A 98 -1.78 14.84 -0.94
N ASN A 99 -2.93 15.49 -1.12
CA ASN A 99 -3.53 16.35 -0.11
C ASN A 99 -3.97 15.55 1.12
N TRP A 100 -4.57 14.38 0.93
CA TRP A 100 -4.88 13.48 2.05
C TRP A 100 -3.61 12.98 2.75
N MET A 101 -2.58 12.62 1.98
CA MET A 101 -1.33 12.09 2.53
C MET A 101 -0.60 13.13 3.41
N ARG A 102 -0.56 14.40 2.99
CA ARG A 102 0.06 15.50 3.77
C ARG A 102 -0.61 15.74 5.14
N GLN A 103 -1.85 15.30 5.33
CA GLN A 103 -2.55 15.40 6.61
C GLN A 103 -2.16 14.29 7.59
N GLN A 104 -1.51 13.22 7.11
CA GLN A 104 -1.17 12.08 7.96
C GLN A 104 0.03 12.41 8.85
N THR A 105 -0.02 11.98 10.10
CA THR A 105 1.01 12.27 11.11
C THR A 105 2.39 11.72 10.74
N ASN A 106 2.42 10.64 9.95
CA ASN A 106 3.63 10.00 9.44
C ASN A 106 4.20 10.64 8.16
N CYS A 107 3.47 11.56 7.51
CA CYS A 107 3.93 12.27 6.32
C CYS A 107 4.41 13.67 6.70
N ARG A 108 5.40 13.73 7.60
CA ARG A 108 6.05 14.97 8.07
C ARG A 108 7.46 15.07 7.51
N ALA A 109 7.92 16.31 7.28
CA ALA A 109 9.29 16.53 6.84
C ALA A 109 10.26 15.94 7.87
N THR A 110 11.31 15.26 7.43
CA THR A 110 12.25 14.53 8.30
C THR A 110 13.00 15.46 9.27
N ASN A 111 13.16 16.74 8.93
CA ASN A 111 13.69 17.77 9.82
C ASN A 111 12.70 18.17 10.94
N SER A 112 11.41 17.85 10.81
CA SER A 112 10.38 18.15 11.82
C SER A 112 10.16 17.01 12.83
N VAL A 113 10.78 15.83 12.61
CA VAL A 113 10.74 14.69 13.52
C VAL A 113 12.15 14.11 13.63
N ARG A 114 12.88 14.44 14.70
CA ARG A 114 14.22 13.88 14.94
C ARG A 114 14.13 12.34 15.01
N PRO A 115 14.79 11.60 14.11
CA PRO A 115 14.83 10.14 14.20
C PRO A 115 15.46 9.73 15.53
N ARG A 116 14.80 8.85 16.27
CA ARG A 116 15.43 8.21 17.43
C ARG A 116 16.33 7.10 16.92
N ASN A 117 17.55 7.02 17.45
CA ASN A 117 18.43 5.90 17.14
C ASN A 117 17.74 4.60 17.54
N ARG A 118 17.92 3.57 16.73
CA ARG A 118 17.56 2.21 17.12
C ARG A 118 18.36 1.88 18.41
N PRO A 119 17.72 1.37 19.48
CA PRO A 119 18.44 0.90 20.65
C PRO A 119 19.49 -0.15 20.26
N GLU A 120 20.70 -0.04 20.80
CA GLU A 120 21.77 -1.02 20.55
C GLU A 120 21.45 -2.39 21.16
N THR A 121 20.65 -2.39 22.23
CA THR A 121 20.13 -3.59 22.88
C THR A 121 18.61 -3.57 22.82
N LEU A 122 18.01 -4.66 22.31
CA LEU A 122 16.59 -4.93 22.47
C LEU A 122 16.32 -5.19 23.96
N ASP A 123 15.74 -4.21 24.65
CA ASP A 123 15.26 -4.44 26.01
C ASP A 123 13.96 -5.25 25.94
N VAL A 124 14.10 -6.56 26.11
CA VAL A 124 12.99 -7.54 26.03
C VAL A 124 11.91 -7.24 27.08
N ARG A 125 12.24 -6.53 28.16
CA ARG A 125 11.29 -6.17 29.23
C ARG A 125 10.19 -5.22 28.75
N LEU A 126 10.44 -4.41 27.73
CA LEU A 126 9.45 -3.47 27.17
C LEU A 126 8.39 -4.16 26.29
N TYR A 127 8.57 -5.44 25.96
CA TYR A 127 7.66 -6.21 25.10
C TYR A 127 6.90 -7.32 25.84
N THR A 128 7.27 -7.64 27.07
CA THR A 128 6.49 -8.51 27.95
C THR A 128 5.51 -7.65 28.74
N ALA A 129 4.26 -7.58 28.31
CA ALA A 129 3.19 -7.06 29.15
C ALA A 129 3.20 -7.81 30.49
N GLU A 130 3.24 -7.08 31.61
CA GLU A 130 3.08 -7.66 32.94
C GLU A 130 1.71 -8.37 33.02
N PRO A 131 1.61 -9.59 33.56
CA PRO A 131 0.33 -10.20 33.81
C PRO A 131 -0.38 -9.41 34.91
N ASN A 132 -1.58 -8.90 34.62
CA ASN A 132 -2.46 -8.26 35.59
C ASN A 132 -2.54 -9.07 36.89
N SER A 133 -1.97 -8.56 37.98
CA SER A 133 -2.26 -9.04 39.33
C SER A 133 -3.45 -8.27 39.88
N SER A 134 -4.63 -8.88 39.79
CA SER A 134 -5.84 -8.46 40.49
C SER A 134 -5.61 -8.51 42.00
N GLY A 135 -5.97 -7.42 42.68
CA GLY A 135 -6.17 -7.36 44.13
C GLY A 135 -7.50 -6.65 44.39
#